data_AF-A0A7Y5MR68-F1
#
_entry.id   AF-A0A7Y5MR68-F1
#
_cell.length_a   1.000
_cell.length_b   1.000
_cell.length_c   1.000
_cell.angle_alpha   90.00
_cell.angle_beta   90.00
_cell.angle_gamma   90.00
#
_symmetry.space_group_name_H-M   'P 1'
#
loop_
_entity.id
_entity.type
_entity.pdbx_description
1 polymer ?
#
loop_
_entity_poly.entity_id
_entity_poly.type
_entity_poly.pdbx_seq_one_letter_code
_entity_poly.pdbx_strand_id
1 'polypeptide(L)'
;MGQIIIPGNLFEHSGKTEAELRLALAIFLYRELNIPAGKAGEFAGLSRVEFWEELGKRNISLNYDVKDFEQDVENIRRFRSKSLTTQE
;
A
#
# COMPACT_ATOMS: atom_id res chain seq x y z
N MET A 1 -0.49 12.10 -19.41
CA MET A 1 0.08 11.12 -18.46
C MET A 1 1.51 10.85 -18.87
N GLY A 2 2.47 10.87 -17.94
CA GLY A 2 3.87 10.54 -18.24
C GLY A 2 4.12 9.04 -18.13
N GLN A 3 5.04 8.51 -18.93
CA GLN A 3 5.52 7.13 -18.82
C GLN A 3 6.95 7.16 -18.26
N ILE A 4 7.21 6.34 -17.25
CA ILE A 4 8.57 6.06 -16.77
C ILE A 4 8.97 4.71 -17.36
N ILE A 5 10.04 4.68 -18.15
CA ILE A 5 10.63 3.46 -18.69
C ILE A 5 11.90 3.19 -17.90
N ILE A 6 12.01 1.98 -17.34
CA ILE A 6 13.24 1.51 -16.68
C ILE A 6 13.97 0.61 -17.68
N PRO A 7 15.11 1.05 -18.23
CA PRO A 7 15.94 0.23 -19.11
C PRO A 7 16.33 -1.12 -18.48
N GLY A 8 16.20 -2.21 -19.23
CA GLY A 8 16.47 -3.56 -18.72
C GLY A 8 17.91 -3.78 -18.25
N ASN A 9 18.87 -3.08 -18.85
CA ASN A 9 20.30 -3.14 -18.48
C ASN A 9 20.60 -2.63 -17.07
N LEU A 10 19.70 -1.84 -16.46
CA LEU A 10 19.83 -1.42 -15.05
C LEU A 10 19.67 -2.61 -14.10
N PHE A 11 18.98 -3.67 -14.52
CA PHE A 11 18.72 -4.83 -13.67
C PHE A 11 19.86 -5.84 -13.69
N GLU A 12 20.63 -5.91 -14.78
CA GLU A 12 21.71 -6.88 -14.99
C GLU A 12 22.79 -6.84 -13.88
N HIS A 13 23.01 -5.67 -13.29
CA HIS A 13 24.01 -5.47 -12.24
C HIS A 13 23.46 -5.66 -10.81
N SER A 14 22.14 -5.75 -10.65
CA SER A 14 21.50 -5.81 -9.33
C SER A 14 21.51 -7.22 -8.72
N GLY A 15 21.69 -8.26 -9.53
CA GLY A 15 21.54 -9.66 -9.11
C GLY A 15 20.11 -10.02 -8.70
N LYS A 16 19.13 -9.16 -8.99
CA LYS A 16 17.71 -9.35 -8.64
C LYS A 16 16.88 -9.73 -9.84
N THR A 17 15.84 -10.51 -9.58
CA THR A 17 14.80 -10.80 -10.56
C THR A 17 13.92 -9.56 -10.79
N GLU A 18 13.28 -9.52 -11.95
CA GLU A 18 12.33 -8.44 -12.27
C GLU A 18 11.23 -8.30 -11.21
N ALA A 19 10.72 -9.43 -10.70
CA ALA A 19 9.69 -9.45 -9.66
C ALA A 19 10.17 -8.80 -8.34
N GLU A 20 11.40 -9.08 -7.92
CA GLU A 20 11.98 -8.44 -6.72
C GLU A 20 12.14 -6.93 -6.90
N LEU A 21 12.49 -6.48 -8.10
CA LEU A 21 12.65 -5.06 -8.41
C LEU A 21 11.30 -4.34 -8.47
N ARG A 22 10.28 -4.96 -9.09
CA ARG A 22 8.92 -4.43 -9.05
C ARG A 22 8.39 -4.34 -7.62
N LEU A 23 8.65 -5.34 -6.79
CA LEU A 23 8.28 -5.30 -5.38
C LEU A 23 9.01 -4.19 -4.62
N ALA A 24 10.32 -4.02 -4.84
CA ALA A 24 11.08 -2.94 -4.21
C ALA A 24 10.53 -1.56 -4.60
N LEU A 25 10.19 -1.35 -5.88
CA LEU A 25 9.58 -0.11 -6.35
C LEU A 25 8.14 0.05 -5.84
N ALA A 26 7.35 -1.02 -5.76
CA ALA A 26 6.01 -0.98 -5.15
C ALA A 26 6.06 -0.51 -3.70
N ILE A 27 7.03 -1.01 -2.93
CA ILE A 27 7.26 -0.59 -1.55
C ILE A 27 7.64 0.89 -1.48
N PHE A 28 8.49 1.37 -2.40
CA PHE A 28 8.83 2.80 -2.48
C PHE A 28 7.59 3.65 -2.80
N LEU A 29 6.79 3.26 -3.79
CA LEU A 29 5.55 3.96 -4.15
C LEU A 29 4.55 4.00 -2.99
N TYR A 30 4.45 2.91 -2.22
CA TYR A 30 3.64 2.84 -1.03
C TYR A 30 4.13 3.83 0.04
N ARG A 31 5.40 3.78 0.41
CA ARG A 31 5.96 4.55 1.53
C ARG A 31 6.13 6.02 1.22
N GLU A 32 6.76 6.35 0.10
CA GLU A 32 7.20 7.72 -0.18
C GLU A 32 6.14 8.53 -0.93
N LEU A 33 5.30 7.86 -1.73
CA LEU A 33 4.28 8.51 -2.54
C LEU A 33 2.85 8.26 -2.04
N ASN A 34 2.68 7.60 -0.89
CA ASN A 34 1.39 7.27 -0.29
C ASN A 34 0.42 6.57 -1.25
N ILE A 35 0.94 5.76 -2.18
CA ILE A 35 0.10 4.96 -3.07
C ILE A 35 -0.59 3.88 -2.24
N PRO A 36 -1.91 3.69 -2.35
CA PRO A 36 -2.61 2.67 -1.59
C PRO A 36 -2.02 1.27 -1.82
N ALA A 37 -1.94 0.47 -0.74
CA ALA A 37 -1.36 -0.88 -0.77
C ALA A 37 -1.94 -1.78 -1.89
N GLY A 38 -3.23 -1.63 -2.22
CA GLY A 38 -3.84 -2.36 -3.32
C GLY A 38 -3.23 -2.03 -4.69
N LYS A 39 -2.98 -0.75 -4.98
CA LYS A 39 -2.35 -0.30 -6.24
C LYS A 39 -0.86 -0.64 -6.29
N ALA A 40 -0.17 -0.52 -5.15
CA ALA A 40 1.24 -0.91 -5.05
C ALA A 40 1.40 -2.43 -5.24
N GLY A 41 0.51 -3.23 -4.63
CA GLY A 41 0.45 -4.67 -4.83
C GLY A 41 0.19 -5.04 -6.28
N GLU A 42 -0.82 -4.43 -6.93
CA GLU A 42 -1.13 -4.66 -8.34
C GLU A 42 0.08 -4.40 -9.24
N PHE A 43 0.84 -3.33 -8.98
CA PHE A 43 2.09 -3.03 -9.68
C PHE A 43 3.17 -4.13 -9.49
N ALA A 44 3.25 -4.71 -8.28
CA ALA A 44 4.13 -5.84 -7.99
C ALA A 44 3.60 -7.20 -8.51
N GLY A 45 2.37 -7.25 -9.07
CA GLY A 45 1.71 -8.50 -9.44
C GLY A 45 1.18 -9.30 -8.25
N LEU A 46 0.92 -8.63 -7.12
CA LEU A 46 0.45 -9.21 -5.86
C LEU A 46 -0.96 -8.71 -5.52
N SER A 47 -1.74 -9.54 -4.85
CA SER A 47 -2.94 -9.07 -4.16
C SER A 47 -2.58 -8.12 -3.01
N ARG A 48 -3.58 -7.37 -2.52
CA ARG A 48 -3.38 -6.48 -1.36
C ARG A 48 -2.86 -7.22 -0.12
N VAL A 49 -3.34 -8.46 0.10
CA VAL A 49 -2.95 -9.26 1.27
C VAL A 49 -1.50 -9.73 1.13
N GLU A 50 -1.13 -10.27 -0.03
CA GLU A 50 0.26 -10.68 -0.31
C GLU A 50 1.23 -9.49 -0.22
N PHE A 51 0.82 -8.31 -0.67
CA PHE A 51 1.64 -7.11 -0.53
C PHE A 51 1.87 -6.73 0.94
N TRP A 52 0.84 -6.80 1.79
CA TRP A 52 0.99 -6.60 3.24
C TRP A 52 1.89 -7.66 3.89
N GLU A 53 1.83 -8.92 3.45
CA GLU A 53 2.77 -9.95 3.91
C GLU A 53 4.22 -9.60 3.54
N GLU A 54 4.47 -9.10 2.33
CA GLU A 54 5.80 -8.65 1.91
C GLU A 54 6.31 -7.44 2.71
N LEU A 55 5.42 -6.52 3.11
CA LEU A 55 5.76 -5.43 4.03
C LEU A 55 6.13 -5.98 5.42
N GLY A 56 5.34 -6.92 5.93
CA GLY A 56 5.56 -7.57 7.22
C GLY A 56 6.90 -8.31 7.29
N LYS A 57 7.24 -9.08 6.25
CA LYS A 57 8.55 -9.76 6.12
C LYS A 57 9.73 -8.80 6.19
N ARG A 58 9.53 -7.52 5.84
CA ARG A 58 10.56 -6.47 5.82
C ARG A 58 10.49 -5.50 7.01
N ASN A 59 9.62 -5.78 7.99
CA ASN A 59 9.35 -4.90 9.13
C ASN A 59 8.97 -3.47 8.72
N ILE A 60 8.25 -3.35 7.60
CA ILE A 60 7.73 -2.06 7.13
C ILE A 60 6.36 -1.86 7.76
N SER A 61 6.23 -0.82 8.57
CA SER A 61 4.94 -0.43 9.13
C SER A 61 3.96 -0.11 8.03
N LEU A 62 2.69 -0.42 8.26
CA LEU A 62 1.62 0.17 7.47
C LEU A 62 1.72 1.69 7.59
N ASN A 63 1.48 2.39 6.48
CA ASN A 63 1.17 3.81 6.46
C ASN A 63 -0.17 3.99 7.17
N TYR A 64 -0.09 3.99 8.50
CA TYR A 64 -1.16 4.29 9.43
C TYR A 64 -0.65 5.44 10.27
N ASP A 65 -1.14 6.63 9.96
CA ASP A 65 -0.74 7.85 10.67
C ASP A 65 -1.85 8.33 11.63
N VAL A 66 -1.60 9.45 12.30
CA VAL A 66 -2.57 10.05 13.24
C VAL A 66 -3.87 10.43 12.54
N LYS A 67 -3.80 10.85 11.27
CA LYS A 67 -4.98 11.24 10.49
C LYS A 67 -5.83 10.01 10.15
N ASP A 68 -5.19 8.89 9.79
CA ASP A 68 -5.90 7.61 9.59
C ASP A 68 -6.61 7.17 10.88
N PHE A 69 -5.95 7.29 12.03
CA PHE A 69 -6.55 7.02 13.33
C PHE A 69 -7.74 7.93 13.64
N GLU A 70 -7.60 9.24 13.44
CA GLU A 70 -8.69 10.20 13.67
C GLU A 70 -9.89 9.90 12.77
N GLN A 71 -9.63 9.53 11.51
CA GLN A 71 -10.67 9.16 10.56
C GLN A 71 -11.42 7.90 10.99
N ASP A 72 -10.72 6.89 11.51
CA ASP A 72 -11.33 5.68 12.05
C ASP A 72 -12.21 5.97 13.28
N VAL A 73 -11.73 6.81 14.20
CA VAL A 73 -12.52 7.25 15.36
C VAL A 73 -13.80 7.96 14.92
N GLU A 74 -13.72 8.83 13.91
CA GLU A 74 -14.88 9.51 13.34
C GLU A 74 -15.86 8.53 12.69
N ASN A 75 -15.34 7.57 11.92
CA ASN A 75 -16.14 6.52 11.29
C ASN A 75 -16.91 5.70 12.35
N ILE A 76 -16.26 5.32 13.45
CA ILE A 76 -16.88 4.60 14.57
C ILE A 76 -17.99 5.44 15.22
N ARG A 77 -17.73 6.73 15.51
CA ARG A 77 -18.72 7.64 16.09
C ARG A 77 -19.96 7.76 15.19
N ARG A 78 -19.74 7.92 13.89
CA ARG A 78 -20.80 8.03 12.88
C ARG A 78 -21.63 6.73 12.77
N PHE A 79 -20.97 5.58 12.85
CA PHE A 79 -21.67 4.30 12.86
C PHE A 79 -22.56 4.16 14.10
N ARG A 80 -22.05 4.55 15.28
CA ARG A 80 -22.80 4.52 16.53
C ARG A 80 -23.99 5.48 16.55
N SER A 81 -23.86 6.67 15.97
CA SER A 81 -24.97 7.63 15.90
C SER A 81 -26.09 7.16 14.97
N LYS A 82 -25.75 6.50 13.85
CA LYS A 82 -26.74 5.96 12.91
C LYS A 82 -27.53 4.78 13.47
N SER A 83 -26.90 3.95 14.29
CA SER A 83 -27.54 2.79 14.93
C SER A 83 -28.52 3.17 16.05
N LEU A 84 -28.52 4.42 16.51
CA LEU A 84 -29.49 4.96 17.48
C LEU A 84 -30.73 5.61 16.81
N THR A 85 -30.71 5.80 15.48
CA THR A 85 -31.78 6.47 14.71
C THR A 85 -32.61 5.53 13.83
N THR A 86 -32.42 4.20 13.94
CA THR A 86 -33.19 3.19 13.15
C THR A 86 -33.98 2.27 14.08
N GLN A 87 -34.60 2.83 15.11
CA GLN A 87 -35.70 2.21 15.83
C GLN A 87 -36.93 3.14 15.75
N GLU A 88 -37.55 3.17 14.57
CA GLU A 88 -38.96 3.51 14.32
C GLU A 88 -39.45 2.58 13.19
#